data_AF-A0A520BFG8-F1
#
_entry.id   AF-A0A520BFG8-F1
#
_cell.length_a   1.000
_cell.length_b   1.000
_cell.length_c   1.000
_cell.angle_alpha   90.00
_cell.angle_beta   90.00
_cell.angle_gamma   90.00
#
_symmetry.space_group_name_H-M   'P 1'
#
loop_
_entity.id
_entity.type
_entity.pdbx_description
1 polymer ?
#
loop_
_entity_poly.entity_id
_entity_poly.type
_entity_poly.pdbx_seq_one_letter_code
_entity_poly.pdbx_strand_id
1 'polypeptide(L)'
;MNIRANILLRVYLAFGLIVLFAFAVLLRLGDVQFIQGKKWRAMADSLSVREFDIEAIRGNIYSNDGSLLATSVPEYELRMDMFAGGIEKDEVFNSKVDSLAYSLAGFFKDKTAKEYSRFLRNARRDSLRAVLIKRRVSYQDLKLIRKFPLYNIGSYSGGLKAEQQNKRILPFKDLAARTIGYKKPNISVGLEGAYGNYID
;
A
#
# COMPACT_ATOMS: atom_id res chain seq x y z
N MET A 1 -42.76 55.72 24.70
CA MET A 1 -42.24 54.94 23.54
C MET A 1 -42.96 53.60 23.48
N ASN A 2 -43.60 53.28 22.36
CA ASN A 2 -44.44 52.08 22.19
C ASN A 2 -43.60 50.79 22.25
N ILE A 3 -43.84 49.94 23.25
CA ILE A 3 -43.11 48.67 23.50
C ILE A 3 -43.13 47.75 22.27
N ARG A 4 -44.27 47.69 21.55
CA ARG A 4 -44.41 46.90 20.31
C ARG A 4 -43.47 47.38 19.20
N ALA A 5 -43.27 48.68 19.07
CA ALA A 5 -42.39 49.25 18.04
C ALA A 5 -40.91 48.92 18.31
N ASN A 6 -40.49 48.91 19.57
CA ASN A 6 -39.13 48.50 19.96
C ASN A 6 -38.87 47.01 19.71
N ILE A 7 -39.86 46.15 19.97
CA ILE A 7 -39.73 44.71 19.71
C ILE A 7 -39.64 44.46 18.20
N LEU A 8 -40.51 45.07 17.40
CA LEU A 8 -40.49 44.93 15.93
C LEU A 8 -39.17 45.44 15.33
N LEU A 9 -38.65 46.58 15.79
CA LEU A 9 -37.38 47.13 15.32
C LEU A 9 -36.20 46.16 15.55
N ARG A 10 -36.13 45.55 16.74
CA ARG A 10 -35.07 44.58 17.08
C ARG A 10 -35.16 43.32 16.23
N VAL A 11 -36.39 42.82 15.98
CA VAL A 11 -36.62 41.66 15.12
C VAL A 11 -36.24 41.95 13.68
N TYR A 12 -36.61 43.11 13.12
CA TYR A 12 -36.22 43.50 11.77
C TYR A 12 -34.72 43.70 11.64
N LEU A 13 -34.06 44.27 12.64
CA LEU A 13 -32.60 44.44 12.64
C LEU A 13 -31.87 43.09 12.71
N ALA A 14 -32.33 42.17 13.56
CA ALA A 14 -31.80 40.81 13.62
C ALA A 14 -32.02 40.04 12.30
N PHE A 15 -33.21 40.14 11.71
CA PHE A 15 -33.52 39.50 10.44
C PHE A 15 -32.69 40.09 9.28
N GLY A 16 -32.53 41.42 9.25
CA GLY A 16 -31.67 42.10 8.28
C GLY A 16 -30.21 41.64 8.35
N LEU A 17 -29.67 41.46 9.56
CA LEU A 17 -28.32 40.93 9.74
C LEU A 17 -28.19 39.49 9.23
N ILE A 18 -29.20 38.64 9.46
CA ILE A 18 -29.20 37.25 8.95
C ILE A 18 -29.23 37.23 7.42
N VAL A 19 -30.07 38.07 6.80
CA VAL A 19 -30.16 38.16 5.33
C VAL A 19 -28.85 38.67 4.73
N LEU A 20 -28.23 39.68 5.35
CA LEU A 20 -26.93 40.20 4.91
C LEU A 20 -25.83 39.14 5.01
N PHE A 21 -25.81 38.36 6.09
CA PHE A 21 -24.88 37.26 6.26
C PHE A 21 -25.09 36.16 5.20
N ALA A 22 -26.34 35.79 4.90
CA ALA A 22 -26.65 34.84 3.84
C ALA A 22 -26.14 35.32 2.47
N PHE A 23 -26.28 36.61 2.18
CA PHE A 23 -25.73 37.21 0.96
C PHE A 23 -24.21 37.12 0.91
N ALA A 24 -23.52 37.37 2.02
CA ALA A 24 -22.06 37.24 2.10
C ALA A 24 -21.59 35.80 1.83
N VAL A 25 -22.31 34.79 2.33
CA VAL A 25 -22.02 33.37 2.05
C VAL A 25 -22.18 33.05 0.56
N LEU A 26 -23.24 33.55 -0.09
CA LEU A 26 -23.47 33.34 -1.53
C LEU A 26 -22.36 33.99 -2.38
N LEU A 27 -21.93 35.21 -2.03
CA LEU A 27 -20.82 35.88 -2.70
C LEU A 27 -19.52 35.08 -2.55
N ARG A 28 -19.24 34.58 -1.34
CA ARG A 28 -18.05 33.74 -1.10
C ARG A 28 -18.11 32.42 -1.86
N LEU A 29 -19.28 31.81 -1.98
CA LEU A 29 -19.48 30.60 -2.78
C LEU A 29 -19.18 30.87 -4.27
N GLY A 30 -19.66 31.99 -4.81
CA GLY A 30 -19.37 32.41 -6.18
C GLY A 30 -17.87 32.64 -6.41
N ASP A 31 -17.19 33.33 -5.50
CA ASP A 31 -15.73 33.53 -5.56
C ASP A 31 -14.97 32.18 -5.60
N VAL A 32 -15.32 31.24 -4.72
CA VAL A 32 -14.70 29.90 -4.71
C VAL A 32 -14.96 29.13 -6.01
N GLN A 33 -16.18 29.18 -6.54
CA GLN A 33 -16.55 28.42 -7.75
C GLN A 33 -15.99 29.01 -9.05
N PHE A 34 -16.00 30.35 -9.20
CA PHE A 34 -15.64 31.01 -10.45
C PHE A 34 -14.20 31.52 -10.48
N ILE A 35 -13.72 32.14 -9.39
CA ILE A 35 -12.35 32.70 -9.32
C ILE A 35 -11.36 31.58 -8.98
N GLN A 36 -11.65 30.78 -7.95
CA GLN A 36 -10.75 29.70 -7.52
C GLN A 36 -11.05 28.36 -8.19
N GLY A 37 -12.14 28.23 -8.95
CA GLY A 37 -12.58 26.97 -9.54
C GLY A 37 -11.54 26.29 -10.42
N LYS A 38 -10.74 27.06 -11.18
CA LYS A 38 -9.64 26.52 -12.00
C LYS A 38 -8.56 25.86 -11.14
N LYS A 39 -8.17 26.50 -10.02
CA LYS A 39 -7.18 25.97 -9.06
C LYS A 39 -7.66 24.65 -8.46
N TRP A 40 -8.92 24.62 -8.02
CA TRP A 40 -9.49 23.42 -7.38
C TRP A 40 -9.70 22.28 -8.39
N ARG A 41 -10.09 22.56 -9.63
CA ARG A 41 -10.18 21.55 -10.70
C ARG A 41 -8.82 20.98 -11.08
N ALA A 42 -7.80 21.83 -11.29
CA ALA A 42 -6.45 21.36 -11.60
C ALA A 42 -5.85 20.52 -10.46
N MET A 43 -6.11 20.89 -9.21
CA MET A 43 -5.67 20.11 -8.06
C MET A 43 -6.40 18.75 -7.97
N ALA A 44 -7.71 18.70 -8.28
CA ALA A 44 -8.46 17.46 -8.38
C ALA A 44 -7.87 16.54 -9.47
N ASP A 45 -7.63 17.07 -10.67
CA ASP A 45 -7.06 16.29 -11.78
C ASP A 45 -5.70 15.68 -11.42
N SER A 46 -4.83 16.45 -10.76
CA SER A 46 -3.48 16.00 -10.36
C SER A 46 -3.45 14.98 -9.22
N LEU A 47 -4.47 14.95 -8.36
CA LEU A 47 -4.49 14.10 -7.17
C LEU A 47 -5.36 12.85 -7.33
N SER A 48 -6.29 12.85 -8.29
CA SER A 48 -7.29 11.79 -8.42
C SER A 48 -6.85 10.59 -9.25
N VAL A 49 -5.95 10.77 -10.23
CA VAL A 49 -5.53 9.67 -11.11
C VAL A 49 -4.02 9.47 -11.01
N ARG A 50 -3.60 8.35 -10.43
CA ARG A 50 -2.22 7.86 -10.50
C ARG A 50 -2.18 6.76 -11.56
N GLU A 51 -1.56 7.06 -12.69
CA GLU A 51 -1.17 6.03 -13.65
C GLU A 51 0.01 5.26 -13.09
N PHE A 52 -0.07 3.94 -13.13
CA PHE A 52 1.05 3.06 -12.79
C PHE A 52 1.02 1.88 -13.76
N ASP A 53 2.19 1.51 -14.26
CA ASP A 53 2.31 0.37 -15.15
C ASP A 53 2.09 -0.92 -14.35
N ILE A 54 1.17 -1.76 -14.83
CA ILE A 54 0.98 -3.12 -14.32
C ILE A 54 1.76 -4.04 -15.24
N GLU A 55 2.88 -4.57 -14.74
CA GLU A 55 3.67 -5.55 -15.48
C GLU A 55 2.82 -6.81 -15.73
N ALA A 56 2.78 -7.26 -16.98
CA ALA A 56 2.02 -8.44 -17.36
C ALA A 56 2.57 -9.69 -16.67
N ILE A 57 1.66 -10.57 -16.26
CA ILE A 57 2.06 -11.87 -15.71
C ILE A 57 2.44 -12.76 -16.88
N ARG A 58 3.69 -13.24 -16.87
CA ARG A 58 4.19 -14.15 -17.89
C ARG A 58 3.33 -15.43 -18.00
N GLY A 59 2.91 -15.76 -19.22
CA GLY A 59 2.01 -16.86 -19.57
C GLY A 59 2.51 -18.26 -19.19
N ASN A 60 1.58 -19.20 -19.02
CA ASN A 60 1.86 -20.58 -18.64
C ASN A 60 2.34 -21.42 -19.83
N ILE A 61 3.16 -22.44 -19.56
CA ILE A 61 3.56 -23.45 -20.55
C ILE A 61 2.92 -24.78 -20.16
N TYR A 62 2.30 -25.45 -21.14
CA TYR A 62 1.62 -26.72 -20.98
C TYR A 62 2.21 -27.80 -21.88
N SER A 63 2.09 -29.05 -21.46
CA SER A 63 2.33 -30.24 -22.27
C SER A 63 1.11 -30.52 -23.18
N ASN A 64 1.24 -31.47 -24.12
CA ASN A 64 0.16 -31.81 -25.06
C ASN A 64 -1.12 -32.35 -24.37
N ASP A 65 -0.98 -32.88 -23.17
CA ASP A 65 -2.01 -33.46 -22.33
C ASP A 65 -2.65 -32.42 -21.38
N GLY A 66 -2.21 -31.16 -21.47
CA GLY A 66 -2.64 -30.08 -20.59
C GLY A 66 -1.92 -30.02 -19.24
N SER A 67 -0.91 -30.86 -19.01
CA SER A 67 -0.11 -30.79 -17.78
C SER A 67 0.70 -29.50 -17.72
N LEU A 68 0.69 -28.81 -16.56
CA LEU A 68 1.40 -27.54 -16.37
C LEU A 68 2.92 -27.75 -16.24
N LEU A 69 3.69 -27.17 -17.15
CA LEU A 69 5.14 -27.31 -17.22
C LEU A 69 5.87 -26.09 -16.64
N ALA A 70 5.34 -24.88 -16.83
CA ALA A 70 5.86 -23.66 -16.24
C ALA A 70 4.74 -22.68 -15.92
N THR A 71 4.83 -22.01 -14.77
CA THR A 71 3.86 -21.00 -14.35
C THR A 71 4.53 -19.90 -13.53
N SER A 72 3.92 -18.72 -13.52
CA SER A 72 4.38 -17.58 -12.73
C SER A 72 3.51 -17.43 -11.49
N VAL A 73 4.12 -17.49 -10.31
CA VAL A 73 3.42 -17.33 -9.03
C VAL A 73 3.99 -16.09 -8.32
N PRO A 74 3.16 -15.23 -7.72
CA PRO A 74 3.65 -14.11 -6.94
C PRO A 74 4.28 -14.61 -5.63
N GLU A 75 5.54 -14.25 -5.40
CA GLU A 75 6.20 -14.29 -4.10
C GLU A 75 6.36 -12.87 -3.58
N TYR A 76 6.40 -12.69 -2.26
CA TYR A 76 6.52 -11.37 -1.65
C TYR A 76 7.81 -11.26 -0.85
N GLU A 77 8.50 -10.15 -1.02
CA GLU A 77 9.56 -9.70 -0.13
C GLU A 77 8.95 -8.74 0.90
N LEU A 78 9.02 -9.12 2.16
CA LEU A 78 8.52 -8.31 3.26
C LEU A 78 9.61 -7.37 3.73
N ARG A 79 9.33 -6.09 3.63
CA ARG A 79 10.11 -5.00 4.17
C ARG A 79 9.31 -4.26 5.23
N MET A 80 10.02 -3.55 6.09
CA MET A 80 9.39 -2.68 7.07
C MET A 80 10.01 -1.28 7.03
N ASP A 81 9.16 -0.27 6.90
CA ASP A 81 9.51 1.13 7.16
C ASP A 81 9.38 1.37 8.67
N MET A 82 10.48 1.70 9.33
CA MET A 82 10.50 1.93 10.78
C MET A 82 9.76 3.21 11.19
N PHE A 83 9.44 4.11 10.26
CA PHE A 83 8.83 5.42 10.50
C PHE A 83 7.62 5.67 9.59
N ALA A 84 6.90 4.60 9.23
CA ALA A 84 5.60 4.76 8.56
C ALA A 84 4.62 5.53 9.46
N GLY A 85 3.68 6.27 8.86
CA GLY A 85 2.88 7.28 9.57
C GLY A 85 2.11 6.78 10.79
N GLY A 86 1.71 5.50 10.85
CA GLY A 86 1.03 4.93 12.02
C GLY A 86 1.95 4.51 13.17
N ILE A 87 3.26 4.47 12.93
CA ILE A 87 4.29 4.06 13.89
C ILE A 87 5.42 5.09 13.99
N GLU A 88 5.22 6.30 13.45
CA GLU A 88 6.20 7.38 13.51
C GLU A 88 6.51 7.75 14.97
N LYS A 89 5.48 7.79 15.81
CA LYS A 89 5.60 8.03 17.25
C LYS A 89 6.19 6.83 17.99
N ASP A 90 7.19 7.10 18.82
CA ASP A 90 7.93 6.06 19.58
C ASP A 90 7.02 5.25 20.50
N GLU A 91 5.99 5.85 21.07
CA GLU A 91 5.07 5.16 21.99
C GLU A 91 4.32 4.03 21.28
N VAL A 92 3.90 4.26 20.03
CA VAL A 92 3.15 3.27 19.26
C VAL A 92 4.05 2.12 18.83
N PHE A 93 5.27 2.42 18.39
CA PHE A 93 6.25 1.40 18.04
C PHE A 93 6.64 0.57 19.26
N ASN A 94 7.07 1.22 20.34
CA ASN A 94 7.62 0.56 21.52
C ASN A 94 6.57 -0.27 22.27
N SER A 95 5.30 0.14 22.25
CA SER A 95 4.21 -0.63 22.90
C SER A 95 3.87 -1.95 22.21
N LYS A 96 4.20 -2.12 20.91
CA LYS A 96 3.79 -3.30 20.12
C LYS A 96 4.94 -4.07 19.49
N VAL A 97 6.17 -3.54 19.49
CA VAL A 97 7.33 -4.18 18.84
C VAL A 97 7.64 -5.57 19.40
N ASP A 98 7.48 -5.77 20.72
CA ASP A 98 7.72 -7.08 21.33
C ASP A 98 6.64 -8.11 20.92
N SER A 99 5.38 -7.69 20.80
CA SER A 99 4.29 -8.54 20.30
C SER A 99 4.44 -8.87 18.81
N LEU A 100 4.91 -7.92 17.99
CA LEU A 100 5.27 -8.19 16.60
C LEU A 100 6.41 -9.21 16.54
N ALA A 101 7.47 -9.01 17.32
CA ALA A 101 8.62 -9.90 17.35
C ALA A 101 8.25 -11.33 17.78
N TYR A 102 7.35 -11.47 18.75
CA TYR A 102 6.81 -12.77 19.15
C TYR A 102 6.05 -13.46 18.01
N SER A 103 5.19 -12.71 17.31
CA SER A 103 4.42 -13.22 16.17
C SER A 103 5.33 -13.64 15.01
N LEU A 104 6.35 -12.85 14.70
CA LEU A 104 7.36 -13.17 13.68
C LEU A 104 8.16 -14.43 14.03
N ALA A 105 8.63 -14.54 15.28
CA ALA A 105 9.37 -15.70 15.76
C ALA A 105 8.52 -16.98 15.69
N GLY A 106 7.27 -16.93 16.16
CA GLY A 106 6.36 -18.07 16.12
C GLY A 106 6.00 -18.51 14.70
N PHE A 107 5.90 -17.57 13.77
CA PHE A 107 5.55 -17.85 12.38
C PHE A 107 6.73 -18.37 11.56
N PHE A 108 7.86 -17.65 11.57
CA PHE A 108 9.01 -17.99 10.72
C PHE A 108 9.97 -19.01 11.33
N LYS A 109 10.02 -19.10 12.67
CA LYS A 109 10.86 -20.05 13.42
C LYS A 109 12.35 -20.02 13.06
N ASP A 110 12.82 -18.89 12.54
CA ASP A 110 14.20 -18.67 12.09
C ASP A 110 15.02 -17.78 13.04
N LYS A 111 14.34 -17.06 13.95
CA LYS A 111 14.92 -16.27 15.03
C LYS A 111 14.02 -16.32 16.26
N THR A 112 14.59 -16.12 17.42
CA THR A 112 13.85 -15.94 18.67
C THR A 112 13.14 -14.58 18.70
N ALA A 113 12.10 -14.46 19.54
CA ALA A 113 11.39 -13.19 19.72
C ALA A 113 12.31 -12.06 20.21
N LYS A 114 13.30 -12.38 21.06
CA LYS A 114 14.28 -11.42 21.57
C LYS A 114 15.20 -10.91 20.45
N GLU A 115 15.62 -11.77 19.53
CA GLU A 115 16.42 -11.40 18.38
C GLU A 115 15.63 -10.51 17.40
N TYR A 116 14.38 -10.87 17.09
CA TYR A 116 13.51 -10.04 16.25
C TYR A 116 13.29 -8.66 16.87
N SER A 117 13.00 -8.60 18.17
CA SER A 117 12.76 -7.35 18.87
C SER A 117 14.01 -6.46 18.87
N ARG A 118 15.18 -7.03 19.16
CA ARG A 118 16.47 -6.31 19.08
C ARG A 118 16.74 -5.82 17.66
N PHE A 119 16.51 -6.66 16.65
CA PHE A 119 16.71 -6.33 15.25
C PHE A 119 15.84 -5.13 14.82
N LEU A 120 14.54 -5.14 15.16
CA LEU A 120 13.62 -4.06 14.83
C LEU A 120 13.97 -2.76 15.56
N ARG A 121 14.33 -2.82 16.85
CA ARG A 121 14.76 -1.64 17.62
C ARG A 121 16.06 -1.04 17.09
N ASN A 122 17.03 -1.86 16.72
CA ASN A 122 18.26 -1.40 16.08
C ASN A 122 17.96 -0.71 14.74
N ALA A 123 17.13 -1.34 13.91
CA ALA A 123 16.76 -0.76 12.62
C ALA A 123 16.01 0.58 12.76
N ARG A 124 15.18 0.74 13.81
CA ARG A 124 14.53 2.01 14.13
C ARG A 124 15.53 3.06 14.61
N ARG A 125 16.47 2.72 15.49
CA ARG A 125 17.55 3.62 15.92
C ARG A 125 18.35 4.13 14.72
N ASP A 126 18.62 3.24 13.77
CA ASP A 126 19.39 3.55 12.56
C ASP A 126 18.51 4.23 11.47
N SER A 127 17.26 4.60 11.79
CA SER A 127 16.34 5.34 10.93
C SER A 127 16.04 4.70 9.56
N LEU A 128 16.04 3.36 9.52
CA LEU A 128 15.87 2.62 8.27
C LEU A 128 14.40 2.63 7.77
N ARG A 129 14.21 2.99 6.51
CA ARG A 129 12.88 3.06 5.85
C ARG A 129 12.48 1.79 5.08
N ALA A 130 13.41 0.83 4.91
CA ALA A 130 13.18 -0.36 4.06
C ALA A 130 13.93 -1.60 4.58
N VAL A 131 13.65 -1.97 5.83
CA VAL A 131 14.30 -3.09 6.52
C VAL A 131 13.79 -4.42 5.96
N LEU A 132 14.69 -5.26 5.44
CA LEU A 132 14.31 -6.60 4.98
C LEU A 132 13.92 -7.49 6.17
N ILE A 133 12.67 -7.97 6.19
CA ILE A 133 12.17 -8.89 7.21
C ILE A 133 12.26 -10.33 6.71
N LYS A 134 11.71 -10.62 5.53
CA LYS A 134 11.69 -11.97 4.94
C LYS A 134 11.54 -11.93 3.43
N ARG A 135 12.18 -12.87 2.73
CA ARG A 135 12.01 -13.09 1.29
C ARG A 135 11.14 -14.32 1.03
N ARG A 136 10.59 -14.41 -0.19
CA ARG A 136 9.87 -15.60 -0.68
C ARG A 136 8.65 -15.97 0.16
N VAL A 137 7.88 -14.96 0.59
CA VAL A 137 6.66 -15.17 1.38
C VAL A 137 5.50 -15.41 0.42
N SER A 138 4.69 -16.45 0.66
CA SER A 138 3.52 -16.74 -0.16
C SER A 138 2.41 -15.72 0.08
N TYR A 139 1.47 -15.60 -0.86
CA TYR A 139 0.29 -14.74 -0.66
C TYR A 139 -0.53 -15.15 0.58
N GLN A 140 -0.66 -16.46 0.83
CA GLN A 140 -1.39 -16.99 1.98
C GLN A 140 -0.73 -16.58 3.30
N ASP A 141 0.59 -16.69 3.38
CA ASP A 141 1.36 -16.27 4.55
C ASP A 141 1.29 -14.76 4.76
N LEU A 142 1.42 -13.98 3.68
CA LEU A 142 1.28 -12.52 3.72
C LEU A 142 -0.07 -12.10 4.31
N LYS A 143 -1.15 -12.80 3.96
CA LYS A 143 -2.50 -12.53 4.50
C LYS A 143 -2.57 -12.74 6.01
N LEU A 144 -1.82 -13.70 6.56
CA LEU A 144 -1.71 -13.92 8.00
C LEU A 144 -0.83 -12.84 8.66
N ILE A 145 0.33 -12.55 8.07
CA ILE A 145 1.31 -11.58 8.60
C ILE A 145 0.73 -10.17 8.66
N ARG A 146 -0.11 -9.77 7.70
CA ARG A 146 -0.81 -8.48 7.73
C ARG A 146 -1.65 -8.26 8.99
N LYS A 147 -2.03 -9.33 9.70
CA LYS A 147 -2.79 -9.25 10.95
C LYS A 147 -1.92 -9.09 12.20
N PHE A 148 -0.59 -9.18 12.07
CA PHE A 148 0.33 -9.09 13.20
C PHE A 148 0.31 -7.70 13.85
N PRO A 149 0.70 -7.59 15.13
CA PRO A 149 0.86 -6.29 15.80
C PRO A 149 1.77 -5.36 15.01
N LEU A 150 1.54 -4.05 15.10
CA LEU A 150 2.11 -3.00 14.24
C LEU A 150 1.60 -3.06 12.79
N TYR A 151 1.64 -4.20 12.12
CA TYR A 151 1.20 -4.33 10.72
C TYR A 151 -0.30 -4.10 10.52
N ASN A 152 -1.10 -4.35 11.55
CA ASN A 152 -2.55 -4.22 11.54
C ASN A 152 -3.09 -2.84 11.98
N ILE A 153 -2.23 -1.83 12.21
CA ILE A 153 -2.66 -0.51 12.71
C ILE A 153 -3.47 0.29 11.68
N GLY A 154 -3.26 0.02 10.39
CA GLY A 154 -3.96 0.69 9.29
C GLY A 154 -3.29 0.38 7.96
N SER A 155 -4.02 0.63 6.86
CA SER A 155 -3.48 0.44 5.50
C SER A 155 -2.27 1.37 5.30
N TYR A 156 -1.10 0.79 5.03
CA TYR A 156 0.19 1.49 4.88
C TYR A 156 0.74 2.20 6.13
N SER A 157 0.02 2.19 7.25
CA SER A 157 0.43 2.88 8.48
C SER A 157 1.33 2.05 9.39
N GLY A 158 1.26 0.72 9.27
CA GLY A 158 1.97 -0.24 10.13
C GLY A 158 3.43 -0.51 9.77
N GLY A 159 3.97 0.14 8.74
CA GLY A 159 5.34 -0.06 8.27
C GLY A 159 5.54 -1.27 7.35
N LEU A 160 4.63 -2.24 7.31
CA LEU A 160 4.76 -3.40 6.42
C LEU A 160 4.65 -2.99 4.94
N LYS A 161 5.72 -3.21 4.20
CA LYS A 161 5.77 -3.09 2.74
C LYS A 161 6.01 -4.48 2.15
N ALA A 162 5.04 -4.98 1.39
CA ALA A 162 5.17 -6.24 0.66
C ALA A 162 5.49 -5.93 -0.80
N GLU A 163 6.72 -6.19 -1.21
CA GLU A 163 7.16 -6.04 -2.60
C GLU A 163 6.90 -7.36 -3.33
N GLN A 164 5.98 -7.33 -4.30
CA GLN A 164 5.66 -8.50 -5.11
C GLN A 164 6.81 -8.75 -6.10
N GLN A 165 7.21 -10.01 -6.20
CA GLN A 165 8.15 -10.52 -7.18
C GLN A 165 7.50 -11.72 -7.87
N ASN A 166 7.49 -11.72 -9.19
CA ASN A 166 6.99 -12.86 -9.95
C ASN A 166 8.08 -13.93 -10.01
N LYS A 167 7.79 -15.12 -9.48
CA LYS A 167 8.68 -16.26 -9.55
C LYS A 167 8.15 -17.28 -10.55
N ARG A 168 9.01 -17.69 -11.48
CA ARG A 168 8.74 -18.81 -12.39
C ARG A 168 8.91 -20.13 -11.64
N ILE A 169 7.85 -20.93 -11.57
CA ILE A 169 7.83 -22.25 -10.98
C ILE A 169 7.74 -23.30 -12.09
N LEU A 170 8.58 -24.32 -11.96
CA LEU A 170 8.58 -25.53 -12.80
C LEU A 170 8.05 -26.69 -11.95
N PRO A 171 6.78 -27.13 -12.12
CA PRO A 171 6.19 -28.17 -11.28
C PRO A 171 6.99 -29.49 -11.27
N PHE A 172 7.57 -29.85 -12.42
CA PHE A 172 8.39 -31.05 -12.58
C PHE A 172 9.90 -30.82 -12.36
N LYS A 173 10.27 -29.67 -11.78
CA LYS A 173 11.65 -29.28 -11.46
C LYS A 173 12.58 -29.51 -12.66
N ASP A 174 13.51 -30.46 -12.52
CA ASP A 174 14.59 -30.69 -13.48
C ASP A 174 14.16 -31.49 -14.72
N LEU A 175 13.05 -32.23 -14.66
CA LEU A 175 12.64 -33.18 -15.71
C LEU A 175 12.53 -32.50 -17.09
N ALA A 176 11.91 -31.33 -17.13
CA ALA A 176 11.71 -30.56 -18.36
C ALA A 176 12.48 -29.22 -18.35
N ALA A 177 13.32 -28.97 -17.34
CA ALA A 177 13.97 -27.67 -17.15
C ALA A 177 14.83 -27.25 -18.35
N ARG A 178 15.53 -28.20 -18.99
CA ARG A 178 16.39 -27.91 -20.14
C ARG A 178 15.60 -27.55 -21.40
N THR A 179 14.47 -28.23 -21.62
CA THR A 179 13.58 -27.99 -22.77
C THR A 179 12.81 -26.69 -22.59
N ILE A 180 12.22 -26.49 -21.40
CA ILE A 180 11.49 -25.26 -21.06
C ILE A 180 12.46 -24.07 -21.08
N GLY A 181 13.62 -24.21 -20.45
CA GLY A 181 14.62 -23.15 -20.36
C GLY A 181 14.24 -22.05 -19.39
N TYR A 182 14.79 -20.85 -19.61
CA TYR A 182 14.57 -19.69 -18.76
C TYR A 182 14.86 -18.38 -19.52
N LYS A 183 14.32 -17.28 -19.00
CA LYS A 183 14.63 -15.91 -19.44
C LYS A 183 15.22 -15.10 -18.29
N LYS A 184 16.31 -14.41 -18.58
CA LYS A 184 16.98 -13.37 -17.78
C LYS A 184 17.19 -12.15 -18.68
N PRO A 185 17.48 -10.95 -18.14
CA PRO A 185 17.59 -9.73 -18.94
C PRO A 185 18.44 -9.85 -20.21
N ASN A 186 19.55 -10.61 -20.16
CA ASN A 186 20.49 -10.77 -21.29
C ASN A 186 20.59 -12.20 -21.81
N ILE A 187 19.82 -13.15 -21.27
CA ILE A 187 19.96 -14.58 -21.60
C ILE A 187 18.58 -15.18 -21.73
N SER A 188 18.31 -15.81 -22.87
CA SER A 188 17.05 -16.49 -23.14
C SER A 188 17.33 -17.82 -23.81
N VAL A 189 16.80 -18.92 -23.26
CA VAL A 189 17.06 -20.28 -23.75
C VAL A 189 15.81 -21.14 -23.65
N GLY A 190 15.76 -22.22 -24.45
CA GLY A 190 14.63 -23.16 -24.47
C GLY A 190 13.34 -22.55 -25.03
N LEU A 191 12.21 -23.17 -24.70
CA LEU A 191 10.88 -22.68 -25.07
C LEU A 191 10.60 -21.27 -24.54
N GLU A 192 11.06 -20.97 -23.33
CA GLU A 192 10.94 -19.65 -22.68
C GLU A 192 11.61 -18.53 -23.49
N GLY A 193 12.69 -18.86 -24.22
CA GLY A 193 13.36 -17.91 -25.09
C GLY A 193 12.82 -17.88 -26.52
N ALA A 194 12.47 -19.03 -27.07
CA ALA A 194 11.91 -19.12 -28.42
C ALA A 194 10.53 -18.44 -28.52
N TYR A 195 9.70 -18.55 -27.48
CA TYR A 195 8.33 -18.06 -27.47
C TYR A 195 8.09 -16.86 -26.55
N GLY A 196 9.15 -16.21 -26.03
CA GLY A 196 9.05 -15.09 -25.09
C GLY A 196 8.05 -14.02 -25.52
N ASN A 197 8.10 -13.59 -26.78
CA ASN A 197 7.20 -12.55 -27.32
C ASN A 197 5.69 -12.88 -27.27
N TYR A 198 5.32 -14.15 -27.07
CA TYR A 198 3.92 -14.58 -26.97
C TYR A 198 3.46 -14.76 -25.52
N ILE A 199 4.40 -14.87 -24.57
CA ILE A 199 4.11 -15.18 -23.17
C ILE A 199 4.56 -14.07 -22.21
N ASP A 200 5.26 -13.04 -22.68
CA ASP A 200 5.75 -11.92 -21.87
C ASP A 200 4.76 -10.74 -21.84
#